data_AF-A0A1B3M0R1-F1
#
_entry.id   AF-A0A1B3M0R1-F1
#
_cell.length_a   1.000
_cell.length_b   1.000
_cell.length_c   1.000
_cell.angle_alpha   90.00
_cell.angle_beta   90.00
_cell.angle_gamma   90.00
#
_symmetry.space_group_name_H-M   'P 1'
#
loop_
_entity.id
_entity.type
_entity.pdbx_description
1 polymer ?
#
loop_
_entity_poly.entity_id
_entity_poly.type
_entity_poly.pdbx_seq_one_letter_code
_entity_poly.pdbx_strand_id
1 'polypeptide(L)'
;MNKPLKAEQLAMPSQFTTVFTSGNSQAVRLPKAFRFNDKTVEILRRGDEVILRPRRPTLREVMADLPPLSKEEAAQWDAVMAEVRADQGELRELDWSWLSSDEPTPTRPSSRRSATAKKSPSTKVAGKRRS
;
A
#
# COMPACT_ATOMS: atom_id res chain seq x y z
N MET A 1 4.21 -4.73 22.93
CA MET A 1 5.23 -3.68 23.24
C MET A 1 5.87 -3.22 21.96
N ASN A 2 5.56 -2.00 21.52
CA ASN A 2 6.21 -1.41 20.34
C ASN A 2 7.53 -0.81 20.84
N LYS A 3 8.64 -1.49 20.57
CA LYS A 3 9.98 -0.96 20.89
C LYS A 3 10.12 0.37 20.14
N PRO A 4 10.45 1.50 20.80
CA PRO A 4 10.70 2.73 20.08
C PRO A 4 11.89 2.51 19.16
N LEU A 5 11.74 2.84 17.87
CA LEU A 5 12.85 2.88 16.93
C LEU A 5 13.92 3.80 17.55
N LYS A 6 15.15 3.31 17.66
CA LYS A 6 16.26 4.10 18.24
C LYS A 6 16.37 5.43 17.50
N ALA A 7 16.65 6.52 18.20
CA ALA A 7 16.82 7.85 17.58
C ALA A 7 17.91 7.87 16.49
N GLU A 8 18.88 6.97 16.55
CA GLU A 8 19.88 6.73 15.48
C GLU A 8 19.24 6.33 14.14
N GLN A 9 18.06 5.71 14.19
CA GLN A 9 17.28 5.25 13.03
C GLN A 9 16.43 6.38 12.41
N LEU A 10 16.37 7.55 13.06
CA LEU A 10 15.69 8.76 12.58
C LEU A 10 16.67 9.80 11.99
N ALA A 11 17.98 9.63 12.16
CA ALA A 11 18.96 10.45 11.45
C ALA A 11 19.13 9.90 10.04
N MET A 12 18.71 10.65 9.02
CA MET A 12 19.04 10.37 7.62
C MET A 12 20.52 10.69 7.45
N PRO A 13 21.43 9.70 7.35
CA PRO A 13 22.85 10.00 7.18
C PRO A 13 23.03 10.78 5.87
N SER A 14 23.55 11.99 5.96
CA SER A 14 23.87 12.82 4.79
C SER A 14 25.38 13.04 4.74
N GLN A 15 25.95 12.90 3.55
CA GLN A 15 27.36 13.13 3.32
C GLN A 15 27.54 13.65 1.90
N PHE A 16 28.30 14.74 1.74
CA PHE A 16 28.70 15.22 0.42
C PHE A 16 29.67 14.24 -0.22
N THR A 17 29.52 14.05 -1.52
CA THR A 17 30.40 13.20 -2.30
C THR A 17 30.70 13.83 -3.65
N THR A 18 31.70 13.31 -4.33
CA THR A 18 32.17 13.84 -5.60
C THR A 18 31.39 13.21 -6.76
N VAL A 19 30.98 14.07 -7.69
CA VAL A 19 30.48 13.67 -9.00
C VAL A 19 31.63 13.75 -9.99
N PHE A 20 31.81 12.71 -10.79
CA PHE A 20 32.89 12.60 -11.76
C PHE A 20 32.39 11.95 -13.05
N THR A 21 33.22 11.93 -14.09
CA THR A 21 32.91 11.26 -15.36
C THR A 21 33.60 9.90 -15.43
N SER A 22 32.90 8.90 -15.94
CA SER A 22 33.41 7.57 -16.20
C SER A 22 33.11 7.21 -17.65
N GLY A 23 34.11 7.31 -18.53
CA GLY A 23 33.90 7.24 -19.97
C GLY A 23 33.02 8.40 -20.45
N ASN A 24 31.93 8.08 -21.16
CA ASN A 24 30.96 9.05 -21.66
C ASN A 24 29.79 9.31 -20.68
N SER A 25 29.87 8.77 -19.45
CA SER A 25 28.79 8.81 -18.46
C SER A 25 29.17 9.61 -17.22
N GLN A 26 28.17 10.16 -16.54
CA GLN A 26 28.34 10.75 -15.21
C GLN A 26 28.21 9.68 -14.12
N ALA A 27 29.03 9.78 -13.07
CA ALA A 27 29.08 8.86 -11.95
C ALA A 27 29.19 9.60 -10.61
N VAL A 28 28.62 9.00 -9.57
CA VAL A 28 28.69 9.50 -8.19
C VAL A 28 29.52 8.53 -7.37
N ARG A 29 30.50 9.02 -6.61
CA ARG A 29 31.28 8.17 -5.70
C ARG A 29 30.40 7.81 -4.49
N LEU A 30 30.24 6.53 -4.18
CA LEU A 30 29.52 6.09 -2.98
C LEU A 30 30.48 5.85 -1.82
N PRO A 31 30.38 6.60 -0.71
CA PRO A 31 31.15 6.34 0.51
C PRO A 31 30.80 4.98 1.12
N LYS A 32 31.67 4.46 1.99
CA LYS A 32 31.53 3.10 2.55
C LYS A 32 30.18 2.86 3.23
N ALA A 33 29.63 3.88 3.91
CA ALA A 33 28.35 3.81 4.61
C ALA A 33 27.13 3.67 3.67
N PHE A 34 27.27 4.03 2.38
CA PHE A 34 26.18 4.06 1.39
C PHE A 34 26.38 3.03 0.27
N ARG A 35 27.26 2.04 0.46
CA ARG A 35 27.51 1.00 -0.55
C ARG A 35 26.34 0.02 -0.62
N PHE A 36 25.95 -0.33 -1.85
CA PHE A 36 25.01 -1.42 -2.11
C PHE A 36 25.76 -2.77 -2.13
N ASN A 37 25.08 -3.84 -1.72
CA ASN A 37 25.58 -5.20 -1.89
C ASN A 37 25.34 -5.70 -3.33
N ASP A 38 24.29 -5.20 -3.97
CA ASP A 38 23.90 -5.59 -5.32
C ASP A 38 24.71 -4.84 -6.39
N LYS A 39 24.87 -5.48 -7.55
CA LYS A 39 25.55 -4.91 -8.72
C LYS A 39 24.69 -3.91 -9.49
N THR A 40 23.38 -3.91 -9.27
CA THR A 40 22.41 -3.12 -10.04
C THR A 40 21.43 -2.44 -9.09
N VAL A 41 21.14 -1.17 -9.39
CA VAL A 41 20.21 -0.33 -8.64
C VAL A 41 19.16 0.27 -9.57
N GLU A 42 17.96 0.45 -9.03
CA GLU A 42 16.91 1.24 -9.62
C GLU A 42 17.15 2.72 -9.31
N ILE A 43 17.01 3.57 -10.34
CA ILE A 43 17.15 5.02 -10.22
C ILE A 43 15.78 5.65 -10.42
N LEU A 44 15.31 6.37 -9.40
CA LEU A 44 14.03 7.09 -9.41
C LEU A 44 14.33 8.58 -9.30
N ARG A 45 13.63 9.40 -10.08
CA ARG A 45 13.72 10.86 -9.98
C ARG A 45 12.44 11.42 -9.37
N ARG A 46 12.57 12.17 -8.28
CA ARG A 46 11.45 12.85 -7.60
C ARG A 46 11.76 14.34 -7.53
N GLY A 47 11.35 15.09 -8.56
CA GLY A 47 11.70 16.50 -8.69
C GLY A 47 13.21 16.67 -8.81
N ASP A 48 13.81 17.29 -7.79
CA ASP A 48 15.24 17.56 -7.71
C ASP A 48 16.04 16.46 -7.00
N GLU A 49 15.35 15.44 -6.49
CA GLU A 49 15.97 14.30 -5.82
C GLU A 49 16.17 13.11 -6.76
N VAL A 50 17.33 12.46 -6.65
CA VAL A 50 17.60 11.16 -7.26
C VAL A 50 17.68 10.11 -6.16
N ILE A 51 16.78 9.13 -6.21
CA ILE A 51 16.67 8.05 -5.24
C ILE A 51 17.23 6.78 -5.87
N LEU A 52 18.24 6.19 -5.23
CA LEU A 52 18.82 4.91 -5.63
C LEU A 52 18.28 3.80 -4.72
N ARG A 53 17.75 2.73 -5.31
CA ARG A 53 17.25 1.55 -4.58
C ARG A 53 17.89 0.27 -5.09
N PRO A 54 18.15 -0.73 -4.24
CA PRO A 54 18.52 -2.06 -4.70
C PRO A 54 17.49 -2.59 -5.70
N ARG A 55 17.94 -3.20 -6.80
CA ARG A 55 17.04 -3.83 -7.77
C ARG A 55 16.27 -4.95 -7.08
N ARG A 56 14.93 -4.87 -7.10
CA ARG A 56 14.08 -5.98 -6.66
C ARG A 56 14.05 -7.05 -7.76
N PRO A 57 14.19 -8.34 -7.43
CA PRO A 57 14.02 -9.39 -8.41
C PRO A 57 12.58 -9.35 -8.92
N THR A 58 12.43 -9.58 -10.22
CA THR A 58 11.11 -9.74 -10.84
C THR A 58 10.49 -11.06 -10.41
N LEU A 59 9.16 -11.15 -10.43
CA LEU A 59 8.47 -12.42 -10.15
C LEU A 59 8.98 -13.54 -11.07
N ARG A 60 9.26 -13.22 -12.34
CA ARG A 60 9.83 -14.18 -13.29
C ARG A 60 11.19 -14.71 -12.85
N GLU A 61 12.08 -13.85 -12.37
CA GLU A 61 13.39 -14.27 -11.88
C GLU A 61 13.25 -15.15 -10.64
N VAL A 62 12.36 -14.78 -9.70
CA VAL A 62 12.08 -15.61 -8.53
C VAL A 62 11.49 -16.96 -8.94
N MET A 63 10.59 -16.98 -9.92
CA MET A 63 9.94 -18.19 -10.43
C MET A 63 10.86 -19.08 -11.27
N ALA A 64 11.94 -18.55 -11.84
CA ALA A 64 12.85 -19.33 -12.67
C ALA A 64 13.61 -20.40 -11.88
N ASP A 65 13.84 -20.18 -10.60
CA ASP A 65 14.59 -21.09 -9.72
C ASP A 65 13.68 -22.12 -9.02
N LEU A 66 12.35 -22.02 -9.20
CA LEU A 66 11.41 -22.98 -8.62
C LEU A 66 11.37 -24.27 -9.46
N PRO A 67 11.46 -25.45 -8.82
CA PRO A 67 11.33 -26.72 -9.55
C PRO A 67 9.93 -26.83 -10.16
N PRO A 68 9.81 -27.49 -11.34
CA PRO A 68 8.49 -27.81 -11.88
C PRO A 68 7.75 -28.73 -10.91
N LEU A 69 6.43 -28.55 -10.80
CA LEU A 69 5.59 -29.48 -10.06
C LEU A 69 5.69 -30.87 -10.70
N SER A 70 5.85 -31.90 -9.86
CA SER A 70 5.68 -33.27 -10.31
C SER A 70 4.24 -33.51 -10.73
N LYS A 71 4.01 -34.58 -11.51
CA LYS A 71 2.66 -34.97 -11.92
C LYS A 71 1.75 -35.28 -10.73
N GLU A 72 2.33 -35.84 -9.67
CA GLU A 72 1.60 -36.20 -8.45
C GLU A 72 1.20 -34.95 -7.67
N GLU A 73 2.11 -33.99 -7.49
CA GLU A 73 1.82 -32.71 -6.84
C GLU A 73 0.79 -31.90 -7.63
N ALA A 74 0.88 -31.89 -8.96
CA ALA A 74 -0.10 -31.22 -9.82
C ALA A 74 -1.51 -31.83 -9.65
N ALA A 75 -1.61 -33.16 -9.64
CA ALA A 75 -2.88 -33.85 -9.44
C ALA A 75 -3.48 -33.61 -8.04
N GLN A 76 -2.64 -33.54 -7.00
CA GLN A 76 -3.07 -33.18 -5.65
C GLN A 76 -3.60 -31.74 -5.60
N TRP A 77 -2.91 -30.80 -6.25
CA TRP A 77 -3.37 -29.42 -6.39
C TRP A 77 -4.70 -29.35 -7.12
N ASP A 78 -4.86 -30.07 -8.23
CA ASP A 78 -6.13 -30.12 -8.99
C ASP A 78 -7.28 -30.65 -8.13
N ALA A 79 -7.04 -31.70 -7.33
CA ALA A 79 -8.05 -32.26 -6.43
C ALA A 79 -8.46 -31.27 -5.32
N VAL A 80 -7.49 -30.62 -4.68
CA VAL A 80 -7.75 -29.58 -3.66
C VAL A 80 -8.51 -28.40 -4.27
N MET A 81 -8.12 -27.95 -5.46
CA MET A 81 -8.79 -26.84 -6.12
C MET A 81 -10.20 -27.20 -6.60
N ALA A 82 -10.45 -28.46 -6.96
CA ALA A 82 -11.78 -28.96 -7.28
C ALA A 82 -12.70 -28.97 -6.04
N GLU A 83 -12.17 -29.39 -4.89
CA GLU A 83 -12.88 -29.33 -3.60
C GLU A 83 -13.18 -27.89 -3.19
N VAL A 84 -12.18 -27.00 -3.22
CA VAL A 84 -12.38 -25.57 -2.93
C VAL A 84 -13.44 -24.98 -3.85
N ARG A 85 -13.41 -25.32 -5.15
CA ARG A 85 -14.40 -24.84 -6.13
C ARG A 85 -15.79 -25.42 -5.89
N ALA A 86 -15.91 -26.65 -5.39
CA ALA A 86 -17.19 -27.25 -5.04
C ALA A 86 -17.82 -26.62 -3.79
N ASP A 87 -17.00 -26.15 -2.85
CA ASP A 87 -17.44 -25.44 -1.64
C ASP A 87 -17.66 -23.93 -1.88
N GLN A 88 -17.20 -23.38 -3.00
CA GLN A 88 -17.64 -22.06 -3.46
C GLN A 88 -19.11 -22.19 -3.88
N GLY A 89 -20.02 -21.99 -2.93
CA GLY A 89 -21.46 -21.93 -3.17
C GLY A 89 -21.80 -21.00 -4.33
N GLU A 90 -23.02 -21.11 -4.87
CA GLU A 90 -23.46 -20.46 -6.11
C GLU A 90 -22.81 -19.09 -6.30
N LEU A 91 -21.96 -19.00 -7.33
CA LEU A 91 -21.36 -17.75 -7.79
C LEU A 91 -22.52 -16.78 -7.98
N ARG A 92 -22.71 -15.88 -7.01
CA ARG A 92 -23.70 -14.81 -7.13
C ARG A 92 -23.34 -14.09 -8.41
N GLU A 93 -24.30 -13.97 -9.32
CA GLU A 93 -24.12 -13.14 -10.51
C GLU A 93 -23.68 -11.76 -10.04
N LEU A 94 -22.39 -11.48 -10.19
CA LEU A 94 -21.83 -10.18 -9.90
C LEU A 94 -22.41 -9.27 -10.98
N ASP A 95 -23.25 -8.34 -10.56
CA ASP A 95 -23.85 -7.37 -11.46
C ASP A 95 -22.77 -6.43 -12.01
N TRP A 96 -22.21 -6.83 -13.16
CA TRP A 96 -21.20 -6.07 -13.90
C TRP A 96 -21.80 -4.88 -14.66
N SER A 97 -23.12 -4.66 -14.61
CA SER A 97 -23.78 -3.54 -15.30
C SER A 97 -23.36 -2.17 -14.77
N TRP A 98 -22.80 -2.10 -13.56
CA TRP A 98 -22.15 -0.89 -13.03
C TRP A 98 -21.00 -0.43 -13.94
N LEU A 99 -20.20 -1.33 -14.51
CA LEU A 99 -19.05 -0.94 -15.34
C LEU A 99 -19.47 -0.24 -16.65
N SER A 100 -20.69 -0.52 -17.11
CA SER A 100 -21.27 0.00 -18.35
C SER A 100 -22.33 1.08 -18.12
N SER A 101 -22.64 1.42 -16.88
CA SER A 101 -23.66 2.44 -16.59
C SER A 101 -23.06 3.84 -16.73
N ASP A 102 -23.72 4.70 -17.51
CA ASP A 102 -23.51 6.17 -17.52
C ASP A 102 -24.01 6.85 -16.22
N GLU A 103 -24.41 6.05 -15.22
CA GLU A 103 -24.82 6.52 -13.90
C GLU A 103 -23.65 7.26 -13.22
N PRO A 104 -23.86 8.48 -12.70
CA PRO A 104 -22.83 9.21 -11.99
C PRO A 104 -22.39 8.40 -10.78
N THR A 105 -21.08 8.14 -10.68
CA THR A 105 -20.43 7.45 -9.55
C THR A 105 -21.06 7.91 -8.24
N PRO A 106 -21.59 7.01 -7.39
CA PRO A 106 -22.19 7.42 -6.14
C PRO A 106 -21.15 8.20 -5.34
N THR A 107 -21.32 9.52 -5.29
CA THR A 107 -20.43 10.38 -4.53
C THR A 107 -20.52 9.94 -3.09
N ARG A 108 -19.41 9.43 -2.56
CA ARG A 108 -19.28 9.03 -1.16
C ARG A 108 -19.87 10.16 -0.32
N PRO A 109 -20.96 9.96 0.44
CA PRO A 109 -21.58 11.05 1.17
C PRO A 109 -20.50 11.64 2.05
N SER A 110 -20.14 12.90 1.79
CA SER A 110 -19.24 13.62 2.67
C SER A 110 -19.92 13.54 4.02
N SER A 111 -19.27 12.91 5.00
CA SER A 111 -19.69 12.96 6.39
C SER A 111 -19.58 14.41 6.82
N ARG A 112 -20.57 15.22 6.45
CA ARG A 112 -20.84 16.49 7.08
C ARG A 112 -21.23 16.07 8.49
N ARG A 113 -20.28 16.21 9.42
CA ARG A 113 -20.55 16.16 10.85
C ARG A 113 -21.61 17.22 11.11
N SER A 114 -22.87 16.84 11.10
CA SER A 114 -23.93 17.65 11.68
C SER A 114 -23.77 17.49 13.18
N ALA A 115 -23.17 18.52 13.79
CA ALA A 115 -23.29 18.75 15.20
C ALA A 115 -24.77 18.91 15.52
N THR A 116 -25.41 17.83 15.97
CA THR A 116 -26.72 17.91 16.61
C THR A 116 -26.52 18.51 18.00
N ALA A 117 -26.60 19.85 18.05
CA ALA A 117 -26.84 20.58 19.28
C ALA A 117 -28.15 20.06 19.88
N LYS A 118 -28.05 19.29 20.97
CA LYS A 118 -29.17 18.95 21.84
C LYS A 118 -29.81 20.26 22.32
N LYS A 119 -30.93 20.64 21.73
CA LYS A 119 -31.87 21.60 22.33
C LYS A 119 -32.52 20.92 23.52
N SER A 120 -32.13 21.35 24.72
CA SER A 120 -32.79 21.04 25.97
C SER A 120 -34.26 21.51 25.92
N PRO A 121 -35.24 20.72 26.38
CA PRO A 121 -36.60 21.23 26.53
C PRO A 121 -36.66 22.13 27.79
N SER A 122 -36.92 23.41 27.57
CA SER A 122 -37.30 24.36 28.61
C SER A 122 -38.74 24.04 29.04
N THR A 123 -38.90 23.49 30.25
CA THR A 123 -40.19 23.35 30.91
C THR A 123 -40.58 24.68 31.52
N LYS A 124 -41.53 25.36 30.88
CA LYS A 124 -42.24 26.52 31.43
C LYS A 124 -43.55 26.01 32.04
N VAL A 125 -43.60 25.88 33.36
CA VAL A 125 -44.86 25.72 34.11
C VAL A 125 -45.19 27.04 34.78
N ALA A 126 -46.38 27.55 34.45
CA ALA A 126 -46.92 28.81 34.89
C ALA A 126 -47.55 28.73 36.29
N GLY A 127 -47.31 29.76 37.11
CA GLY A 127 -48.36 30.48 37.83
C GLY A 127 -48.95 29.88 39.12
N LYS A 128 -48.57 30.47 40.27
CA LYS A 128 -49.46 30.71 41.43
C LYS A 128 -48.82 31.83 42.27
N ARG A 129 -49.18 33.11 42.13
CA ARG A 129 -50.36 33.86 42.61
C ARG A 129 -50.58 33.82 44.14
N ARG A 130 -50.71 35.03 44.70
CA ARG A 130 -51.20 35.45 46.04
C ARG A 130 -50.11 35.43 47.12
N SER A 131 -49.97 36.43 47.99
CA SER A 131 -50.69 37.68 48.27
C SER A 131 -49.82 38.47 49.24
#